data_AF-A0A8E2FBA6-F1
#
_entry.id   AF-A0A8E2FBA6-F1
#
_cell.length_a   1.000
_cell.length_b   1.000
_cell.length_c   1.000
_cell.angle_alpha   90.00
_cell.angle_beta   90.00
_cell.angle_gamma   90.00
#
_symmetry.space_group_name_H-M   'P 1'
#
loop_
_entity.id
_entity.type
_entity.pdbx_description
1 polymer ?
#
loop_
_entity_poly.entity_id
_entity_poly.type
_entity_poly.pdbx_seq_one_letter_code
_entity_poly.pdbx_strand_id
1 'polypeptide(L)'
;MTSPPELTDTNHEKSDQSSMHRLPSPEPGFPVRIIWHNIYAESDFSCFQRESTDPTEQVLVKFGEAVKTGVFDEIVSVAASRHLLCVTVICTKLWDEIKHGVFLV
;
A
#
# COMPACT_ATOMS: atom_id res chain seq x y z
N MET A 1 74.56 -8.43 -23.55
CA MET A 1 74.51 -8.20 -22.10
C MET A 1 73.55 -7.05 -21.88
N THR A 2 72.32 -7.36 -21.48
CA THR A 2 71.22 -6.40 -21.37
C THR A 2 70.60 -6.64 -20.00
N SER A 3 70.66 -5.63 -19.13
CA SER A 3 70.14 -5.69 -17.77
C SER A 3 68.61 -5.87 -17.76
N PRO A 4 68.03 -6.61 -16.79
CA PRO A 4 66.57 -6.73 -16.66
C PRO A 4 65.99 -5.51 -15.92
N PRO A 5 64.81 -4.99 -16.32
CA PRO A 5 64.12 -3.98 -15.53
C PRO A 5 63.36 -4.58 -14.34
N GLU A 6 63.42 -3.83 -13.25
CA GLU A 6 62.82 -4.03 -11.93
C GLU A 6 61.34 -4.44 -11.90
N LEU A 7 61.05 -5.34 -10.96
CA LEU A 7 59.72 -5.61 -10.41
C LEU A 7 59.19 -4.34 -9.71
N THR A 8 58.02 -3.86 -10.14
CA THR A 8 57.18 -2.98 -9.31
C THR A 8 55.93 -3.74 -8.90
N ASP A 9 55.86 -4.07 -7.60
CA ASP A 9 54.64 -4.47 -6.92
C ASP A 9 53.67 -3.29 -6.86
N THR A 10 52.51 -3.42 -7.51
CA THR A 10 51.34 -2.58 -7.24
C THR A 10 50.15 -3.44 -6.86
N ASN A 11 50.08 -3.64 -5.54
CA ASN A 11 48.94 -3.81 -4.67
C ASN A 11 47.52 -3.69 -5.27
N HIS A 12 46.69 -4.58 -4.70
CA HIS A 12 45.32 -4.37 -4.25
C HIS A 12 44.17 -4.61 -5.24
N GLU A 13 43.55 -5.76 -5.04
CA GLU A 13 42.13 -6.00 -5.20
C GLU A 13 41.28 -4.77 -4.83
N LYS A 14 40.38 -4.40 -5.73
CA LYS A 14 39.03 -3.97 -5.36
C LYS A 14 38.08 -4.30 -6.50
N SER A 15 37.59 -5.53 -6.45
CA SER A 15 36.28 -5.88 -6.98
C SER A 15 35.24 -5.06 -6.21
N ASP A 16 34.70 -4.02 -6.83
CA ASP A 16 33.42 -3.44 -6.45
C ASP A 16 32.74 -2.96 -7.73
N GLN A 17 32.23 -3.91 -8.50
CA GLN A 17 31.06 -3.67 -9.34
C GLN A 17 29.90 -3.31 -8.41
N SER A 18 29.81 -2.04 -8.00
CA SER A 18 28.56 -1.47 -7.51
C SER A 18 27.62 -1.33 -8.71
N SER A 19 27.13 -2.48 -9.18
CA SER A 19 25.89 -2.53 -9.93
C SER A 19 24.82 -2.17 -8.91
N MET A 20 24.56 -0.87 -8.76
CA MET A 20 23.31 -0.41 -8.18
C MET A 20 22.22 -1.10 -8.99
N HIS A 21 21.68 -2.20 -8.45
CA HIS A 21 20.38 -2.70 -8.84
C HIS A 21 19.42 -1.53 -8.61
N ARG A 22 19.22 -0.71 -9.65
CA ARG A 22 18.05 0.14 -9.71
C ARG A 22 16.90 -0.84 -9.62
N LEU A 23 16.25 -0.86 -8.46
CA LEU A 23 14.93 -1.46 -8.35
C LEU A 23 14.12 -0.91 -9.53
N PRO A 24 13.41 -1.76 -10.28
CA PRO A 24 12.57 -1.28 -11.34
C PRO A 24 11.70 -0.16 -10.76
N SER A 25 11.65 0.97 -11.45
CA SER A 25 10.69 2.03 -11.14
C SER A 25 9.33 1.36 -10.93
N PRO A 26 8.58 1.69 -9.86
CA PRO A 26 7.29 1.05 -9.64
C PRO A 26 6.49 1.16 -10.93
N GLU A 27 6.22 0.00 -11.56
CA GLU A 27 5.24 -0.13 -12.63
C GLU A 27 4.02 0.70 -12.21
N PRO A 28 3.43 1.52 -13.11
CA PRO A 28 2.28 2.35 -12.77
C PRO A 28 1.28 1.50 -11.99
N GLY A 29 1.18 1.81 -10.70
CA GLY A 29 0.61 0.90 -9.73
C GLY A 29 -0.79 0.52 -10.16
N PHE A 30 -1.04 -0.77 -10.35
CA PHE A 30 -2.41 -1.25 -10.57
C PHE A 30 -3.28 -0.72 -9.43
N PRO A 31 -4.38 -0.02 -9.73
CA PRO A 31 -5.18 0.65 -8.72
C PRO A 31 -5.70 -0.37 -7.72
N VAL A 32 -5.72 0.02 -6.44
CA VAL A 32 -6.31 -0.79 -5.38
C VAL A 32 -7.81 -0.55 -5.39
N ARG A 33 -8.59 -1.61 -5.58
CA ARG A 33 -10.04 -1.56 -5.40
C ARG A 33 -10.36 -1.60 -3.92
N ILE A 34 -11.19 -0.67 -3.46
CA ILE A 34 -11.67 -0.60 -2.09
C ILE A 34 -13.16 -0.92 -2.13
N ILE A 35 -13.58 -1.94 -1.41
CA ILE A 35 -14.98 -2.34 -1.29
C ILE A 35 -15.37 -2.24 0.17
N TRP A 36 -16.43 -1.48 0.42
CA TRP A 36 -17.08 -1.41 1.72
C TRP A 36 -18.40 -2.15 1.64
N HIS A 37 -18.60 -3.08 2.57
CA HIS A 37 -19.82 -3.84 2.71
C HIS A 37 -20.40 -3.61 4.10
N ASN A 38 -21.55 -2.97 4.19
CA ASN A 38 -22.26 -2.79 5.45
C ASN A 38 -23.37 -3.82 5.56
N ILE A 39 -23.34 -4.61 6.63
CA ILE A 39 -24.35 -5.65 6.88
C ILE A 39 -25.50 -5.16 7.75
N TYR A 40 -25.49 -3.88 8.16
CA TYR A 40 -26.59 -3.29 8.92
C TYR A 40 -27.80 -3.04 8.03
N ALA A 41 -28.84 -3.86 8.18
CA ALA A 41 -29.98 -3.93 7.27
C ALA A 41 -30.81 -2.63 7.18
N GLU A 42 -30.77 -1.78 8.20
CA GLU A 42 -31.55 -0.54 8.24
C GLU A 42 -30.79 0.69 7.70
N SER A 43 -29.51 0.54 7.34
CA SER A 43 -28.71 1.63 6.74
C SER A 43 -28.92 1.69 5.22
N ASP A 44 -28.90 2.91 4.67
CA ASP A 44 -28.89 3.16 3.22
C ASP A 44 -27.52 2.94 2.58
N PHE A 45 -26.47 2.87 3.41
CA PHE A 45 -25.15 2.41 3.03
C PHE A 45 -25.13 0.88 3.09
N SER A 46 -25.15 0.22 1.93
CA SER A 46 -25.11 -1.25 1.82
C SER A 46 -23.80 -1.75 1.23
N CYS A 47 -23.40 -1.22 0.07
CA CYS A 47 -22.13 -1.52 -0.56
C CYS A 47 -21.63 -0.30 -1.34
N PHE A 48 -20.35 0.04 -1.18
CA PHE A 48 -19.70 1.11 -1.91
C PHE A 48 -18.33 0.65 -2.41
N GLN A 49 -17.99 1.02 -3.65
CA GLN A 49 -16.70 0.71 -4.24
C GLN A 49 -15.99 1.98 -4.68
N ARG A 50 -14.66 2.00 -4.48
CA ARG A 50 -13.76 3.05 -4.97
C ARG A 50 -12.47 2.44 -5.50
N GLU A 51 -11.75 3.18 -6.33
CA GLU A 51 -10.37 2.88 -6.70
C GLU A 51 -9.43 3.91 -6.08
N SER A 52 -8.31 3.43 -5.55
CA SER A 52 -7.20 4.25 -5.09
C SER A 52 -5.97 4.02 -5.96
N THR A 53 -5.26 5.11 -6.27
CA THR A 53 -3.95 5.06 -6.94
C THR A 53 -2.81 4.76 -5.96
N ASP A 54 -3.10 4.76 -4.66
CA ASP A 54 -2.09 4.49 -3.64
C ASP A 54 -1.81 2.98 -3.52
N PRO A 55 -0.59 2.59 -3.09
CA PRO A 55 -0.30 1.21 -2.72
C PRO A 55 -1.20 0.72 -1.58
N THR A 56 -1.45 -0.60 -1.54
CA THR A 56 -2.34 -1.22 -0.54
C THR A 56 -1.91 -0.88 0.88
N GLU A 57 -0.61 -0.78 1.14
CA GLU A 57 -0.05 -0.43 2.45
C GLU A 57 -0.49 0.97 2.90
N GLN A 58 -0.49 1.95 1.99
CA GLN A 58 -0.96 3.30 2.29
C GLN A 58 -2.48 3.35 2.48
N VAL A 59 -3.22 2.58 1.67
CA VAL A 59 -4.68 2.44 1.81
C VAL A 59 -5.02 1.82 3.18
N LEU A 60 -4.27 0.83 3.65
CA LEU A 60 -4.45 0.23 4.98
C LEU A 60 -4.14 1.21 6.12
N VAL A 61 -3.15 2.09 5.97
CA VAL A 61 -2.87 3.16 6.94
C VAL A 61 -4.05 4.14 7.01
N LYS A 62 -4.54 4.60 5.85
CA LYS A 62 -5.72 5.47 5.77
C LYS A 62 -6.97 4.83 6.35
N PHE A 63 -7.16 3.54 6.10
CA PHE A 63 -8.21 2.74 6.72
C PHE A 63 -8.09 2.76 8.25
N GLY A 64 -6.90 2.53 8.80
CA GLY A 64 -6.64 2.61 10.24
C GLY A 64 -7.01 3.97 10.84
N GLU A 65 -6.70 5.07 10.13
CA GLU A 65 -7.14 6.41 10.55
C GLU A 65 -8.66 6.57 10.50
N ALA A 66 -9.32 6.07 9.45
CA ALA A 66 -10.79 6.10 9.36
C ALA A 66 -11.44 5.31 10.51
N VAL A 67 -10.90 4.17 10.91
CA VAL A 67 -11.40 3.40 12.08
C VAL A 67 -11.31 4.22 13.36
N LYS A 68 -10.20 4.95 13.58
CA LYS A 68 -10.02 5.80 14.78
C LYS A 68 -11.04 6.93 14.88
N THR A 69 -11.62 7.37 13.77
CA THR A 69 -12.67 8.41 13.79
C THR A 69 -14.01 7.92 14.35
N GLY A 70 -14.18 6.61 14.57
CA GLY A 70 -15.43 6.05 15.12
C GLY A 70 -16.60 6.14 14.13
N VAL A 71 -16.31 6.15 12.82
CA VAL A 71 -17.32 6.19 11.77
C VAL A 71 -18.16 4.90 11.77
N PHE A 72 -17.53 3.75 12.01
CA PHE A 72 -18.17 2.43 12.04
C PHE A 72 -18.46 1.99 13.47
N ASP A 73 -19.60 1.33 13.68
CA ASP A 73 -19.95 0.75 14.98
C ASP A 73 -19.11 -0.50 15.24
N GLU A 74 -18.89 -1.32 14.20
CA GLU A 74 -18.06 -2.52 14.28
C GLU A 74 -17.37 -2.82 12.94
N ILE A 75 -16.12 -3.28 13.00
CA ILE A 75 -15.42 -3.88 11.86
C ILE A 75 -15.56 -5.41 11.97
N VAL A 76 -16.33 -6.01 11.08
CA VAL A 76 -16.63 -7.45 11.09
C VAL A 76 -15.51 -8.25 10.42
N SER A 77 -14.97 -7.73 9.31
CA SER A 77 -13.97 -8.41 8.49
C SER A 77 -13.14 -7.43 7.69
N VAL A 78 -11.86 -7.75 7.53
CA VAL A 78 -10.92 -7.04 6.63
C VAL A 78 -10.19 -8.08 5.79
N ALA A 79 -10.30 -7.97 4.47
CA ALA A 79 -9.55 -8.76 3.52
C ALA A 79 -8.72 -7.84 2.62
N ALA A 80 -7.41 -8.06 2.56
CA ALA A 80 -6.49 -7.24 1.80
C ALA A 80 -5.60 -8.10 0.88
N SER A 81 -5.34 -7.59 -0.32
CA SER A 81 -4.40 -8.11 -1.31
C SER A 81 -3.76 -6.94 -2.05
N ARG A 82 -2.78 -7.20 -2.91
CA ARG A 82 -2.06 -6.18 -3.68
C ARG A 82 -2.96 -5.21 -4.48
N HIS A 83 -4.17 -5.63 -4.84
CA HIS A 83 -5.09 -4.86 -5.69
C HIS A 83 -6.50 -4.73 -5.10
N LEU A 84 -6.72 -5.16 -3.86
CA LEU A 84 -8.04 -5.17 -3.24
C LEU A 84 -7.92 -4.94 -1.74
N LEU A 85 -8.72 -4.00 -1.22
CA LEU A 85 -9.13 -3.93 0.16
C LEU A 85 -10.65 -4.13 0.21
N CYS A 86 -11.12 -5.14 0.91
CA CYS A 86 -12.53 -5.38 1.15
C CYS A 86 -12.78 -5.35 2.66
N VAL A 87 -13.69 -4.48 3.10
CA VAL A 87 -14.02 -4.28 4.51
C VAL A 87 -15.51 -4.54 4.70
N THR A 88 -15.82 -5.44 5.63
CA THR A 88 -17.20 -5.65 6.09
C THR A 88 -17.38 -4.97 7.45
N VAL A 89 -18.42 -4.16 7.58
CA VAL A 89 -18.71 -3.35 8.77
C VAL A 89 -20.16 -3.47 9.19
N ILE A 90 -20.42 -3.10 10.44
CA ILE A 90 -21.74 -2.66 10.90
C ILE A 90 -21.68 -1.14 11.05
N CYS A 91 -22.58 -0.43 10.38
CA CYS A 91 -22.72 1.01 10.47
C CYS A 91 -24.19 1.40 10.46
N THR A 92 -24.65 1.96 11.57
CA THR A 92 -26.00 2.50 11.79
C THR A 92 -26.20 3.87 11.15
N LYS A 93 -25.10 4.58 10.85
CA LYS A 93 -25.12 5.89 10.21
C LYS A 93 -25.48 5.79 8.73
N LEU A 94 -26.05 6.87 8.21
CA LEU A 94 -26.41 6.98 6.80
C LEU A 94 -25.18 7.33 5.94
N TRP A 95 -25.28 7.04 4.64
CA TRP A 95 -24.20 7.32 3.68
C TRP A 95 -23.72 8.78 3.73
N ASP A 96 -24.64 9.73 3.82
CA ASP A 96 -24.32 11.16 3.85
C ASP A 96 -23.47 11.57 5.06
N GLU A 97 -23.59 10.85 6.17
CA GLU A 97 -22.82 11.10 7.39
C GLU A 97 -21.40 10.53 7.30
N ILE A 98 -21.24 9.39 6.62
CA ILE A 98 -19.99 8.64 6.61
C ILE A 98 -19.12 8.90 5.39
N LYS A 99 -19.70 9.34 4.27
CA LYS A 99 -19.00 9.46 2.98
C LYS A 99 -17.67 10.19 3.12
N HIS A 100 -17.61 11.28 3.87
CA HIS A 100 -16.39 12.05 4.07
C HIS A 100 -15.27 11.31 4.82
N GLY A 101 -15.62 10.47 5.80
CA GLY A 101 -14.64 9.64 6.51
C GLY A 101 -14.16 8.45 5.68
N VAL A 102 -15.08 7.84 4.93
CA VAL A 102 -14.80 6.71 4.03
C VAL A 102 -13.95 7.14 2.83
N PHE A 103 -14.12 8.38 2.35
CA PHE A 103 -13.33 8.97 1.26
C PHE A 103 -11.88 9.33 1.63
N LEU A 104 -11.49 9.23 2.91
CA LEU A 104 -10.08 9.36 3.29
C LEU A 104 -9.25 8.15 2.84
N VAL A 105 -9.92 7.04 2.52
CA VAL A 105 -9.35 5.76 2.06
C VAL A 105 -9.32 5.69 0.53
#